data_AF-A0A929Y2S3-F1
#
_entry.id   AF-A0A929Y2S3-F1
#
_cell.length_a   1.000
_cell.length_b   1.000
_cell.length_c   1.000
_cell.angle_alpha   90.00
_cell.angle_beta   90.00
_cell.angle_gamma   90.00
#
_symmetry.space_group_name_H-M   'P 1'
#
loop_
_entity.id
_entity.type
_entity.pdbx_description
1 polymer ?
#
loop_
_entity_poly.entity_id
_entity_poly.type
_entity_poly.pdbx_seq_one_letter_code
_entity_poly.pdbx_strand_id
1 'polypeptide(L)' 'MSEKEEILFMETRLIRLASAKWHLPLEKIIDVFRENDILRYIEVGYNIFHCEGDEAVLEDIEELLKRKKVGIDD' A
#
# COMPACT_ATOMS: atom_id res chain seq x y z
N MET A 1 8.76 19.61 1.84
CA MET A 1 8.42 18.34 2.49
C MET A 1 9.66 17.47 2.41
N SER A 2 9.96 16.70 3.44
CA SER A 2 11.04 15.71 3.39
C SER A 2 10.54 14.43 2.71
N GLU A 3 11.46 13.64 2.15
CA GLU A 3 11.16 12.33 1.55
C GLU A 3 10.36 11.44 2.52
N LYS A 4 10.72 11.45 3.81
CA LYS A 4 10.01 10.69 4.84
C LYS A 4 8.57 11.16 5.07
N GLU A 5 8.32 12.46 4.98
CA GLU A 5 6.96 13.01 5.06
C GLU A 5 6.14 12.62 3.82
N GLU A 6 6.76 12.65 2.63
CA GLU A 6 6.13 12.23 1.38
C GLU A 6 5.76 10.75 1.37
N ILE A 7 6.68 9.88 1.82
CA ILE A 7 6.44 8.45 1.99
C ILE A 7 5.28 8.23 2.96
N LEU A 8 5.29 8.89 4.13
CA LEU A 8 4.22 8.76 5.11
C LEU A 8 2.86 9.19 4.53
N PHE A 9 2.82 10.26 3.74
CA PHE A 9 1.59 10.69 3.07
C PHE A 9 1.13 9.66 2.05
N MET A 10 2.02 9.13 1.23
CA MET A 10 1.73 8.09 0.23
C MET A 10 1.19 6.82 0.91
N GLU A 11 1.88 6.29 1.93
CA GLU A 11 1.41 5.15 2.72
C GLU A 11 -0.01 5.39 3.26
N THR A 12 -0.26 6.59 3.80
CA THR A 12 -1.58 6.93 4.33
C THR A 12 -2.65 6.98 3.23
N ARG A 13 -2.34 7.51 2.05
CA ARG A 13 -3.28 7.51 0.91
C ARG A 13 -3.56 6.09 0.42
N LEU A 14 -2.54 5.25 0.28
CA LEU A 14 -2.65 3.87 -0.17
C LEU A 14 -3.47 3.01 0.81
N ILE A 15 -3.29 3.18 2.12
CA ILE A 15 -4.13 2.51 3.12
C ILE A 15 -5.60 2.89 2.97
N ARG A 16 -5.91 4.19 2.79
CA ARG A 16 -7.30 4.64 2.59
C ARG A 16 -7.88 4.13 1.27
N LEU A 17 -7.08 4.13 0.20
CA LEU A 17 -7.49 3.63 -1.11
C LEU A 17 -7.75 2.11 -1.07
N ALA A 18 -6.87 1.33 -0.44
CA ALA A 18 -7.05 -0.10 -0.24
C ALA A 18 -8.30 -0.41 0.59
N SER A 19 -8.54 0.34 1.69
CA SER A 19 -9.76 0.20 2.49
C SER A 19 -11.02 0.44 1.67
N ALA A 20 -11.02 1.47 0.82
CA ALA A 20 -12.15 1.77 -0.06
C ALA A 20 -12.34 0.70 -1.14
N LYS A 21 -11.25 0.22 -1.76
CA LYS A 21 -11.30 -0.73 -2.88
C LYS A 21 -11.62 -2.16 -2.43
N TRP A 22 -11.08 -2.58 -1.29
CA TRP A 22 -11.23 -3.93 -0.75
C TRP A 22 -12.34 -4.02 0.30
N HIS A 23 -13.10 -2.96 0.54
CA HIS A 23 -14.18 -2.87 1.54
C HIS A 23 -13.83 -3.35 2.95
N LEU A 24 -12.53 -3.34 3.31
CA LEU A 24 -12.03 -3.75 4.61
C LEU A 24 -11.83 -2.54 5.54
N PRO A 25 -12.06 -2.68 6.86
CA PRO A 25 -11.72 -1.66 7.84
C PRO A 25 -10.24 -1.27 7.78
N LEU A 26 -9.92 -0.02 8.10
CA LEU A 26 -8.55 0.50 8.09
C LEU A 26 -7.60 -0.34 8.95
N GLU A 27 -8.09 -0.85 10.09
CA GLU A 27 -7.32 -1.71 10.98
C GLU A 27 -6.85 -2.99 10.26
N LYS A 28 -7.73 -3.60 9.46
CA LYS A 28 -7.41 -4.79 8.65
C LYS A 28 -6.42 -4.48 7.53
N ILE A 29 -6.55 -3.32 6.89
CA ILE A 29 -5.58 -2.88 5.88
C ILE A 29 -4.20 -2.67 6.50
N ILE A 30 -4.14 -2.02 7.67
CA ILE A 30 -2.89 -1.79 8.39
C ILE A 30 -2.23 -3.13 8.78
N ASP A 31 -3.02 -4.10 9.26
CA ASP A 31 -2.53 -5.45 9.57
C ASP A 31 -1.94 -6.11 8.32
N VAL A 32 -2.68 -6.13 7.20
CA VAL A 32 -2.19 -6.68 5.92
C VAL A 32 -0.90 -6.01 5.47
N PHE A 33 -0.84 -4.67 5.51
CA PHE A 33 0.32 -3.92 5.05
C PHE A 33 1.56 -4.18 5.94
N ARG A 34 1.36 -4.33 7.24
CA ARG A 34 2.44 -4.62 8.19
C ARG A 34 2.92 -6.06 8.10
N GLU A 35 2.02 -7.03 8.13
CA GLU A 35 2.33 -8.46 8.11
C GLU A 35 3.00 -8.90 6.80
N ASN A 36 2.78 -8.13 5.72
CA ASN A 36 3.31 -8.42 4.40
C ASN A 36 4.36 -7.41 3.92
N ASP A 37 5.01 -6.65 4.82
CA ASP A 37 6.11 -5.72 4.51
C ASP A 37 5.77 -4.69 3.41
N ILE A 38 4.50 -4.32 3.24
CA ILE A 38 4.05 -3.39 2.19
C ILE A 38 4.56 -1.98 2.45
N LEU A 39 4.58 -1.54 3.72
CA LEU A 39 5.14 -0.22 4.08
C LEU A 39 6.61 -0.11 3.68
N ARG A 40 7.39 -1.17 3.94
CA ARG A 40 8.80 -1.21 3.51
C ARG A 40 8.95 -1.30 2.00
N TYR A 41 8.03 -1.99 1.32
CA TYR A 41 8.01 -2.03 -0.14
C TYR A 41 7.77 -0.63 -0.73
N ILE A 42 6.85 0.16 -0.15
CA ILE A 42 6.60 1.55 -0.54
C ILE A 42 7.85 2.42 -0.28
N GLU A 43 8.48 2.29 0.90
CA GLU A 43 9.70 3.03 1.25
C GLU A 43 10.84 2.75 0.25
N VAL A 44 11.12 1.48 -0.05
CA VAL A 44 12.17 1.07 -1.00
C VAL A 44 11.83 1.48 -2.44
N GLY A 45 10.54 1.42 -2.80
CA GLY A 45 10.02 1.76 -4.12
C GLY A 45 9.75 3.26 -4.36
N TYR A 46 9.95 4.12 -3.35
CA TYR A 46 9.50 5.51 -3.38
C TYR A 46 9.98 6.29 -4.62
N ASN A 47 11.24 6.12 -5.02
CA ASN A 47 11.82 6.77 -6.21
C ASN A 47 11.11 6.45 -7.53
N ILE A 48 10.29 5.40 -7.57
CA ILE A 48 9.44 5.05 -8.71
C ILE A 48 8.00 5.47 -8.41
N PHE A 49 7.47 5.07 -7.25
CA PHE A 49 6.06 5.27 -6.90
C PHE A 49 5.64 6.74 -6.79
N HIS A 50 6.54 7.66 -6.45
CA HIS A 50 6.18 9.09 -6.37
C HIS A 50 5.87 9.73 -7.73
N CYS A 51 6.28 9.08 -8.83
CA CYS A 51 5.94 9.49 -10.19
C CYS A 51 4.60 8.90 -10.68
N GLU A 52 4.05 7.93 -9.95
CA GLU A 52 2.86 7.16 -10.33
C GLU A 52 1.62 7.63 -9.56
N GLY A 53 0.44 7.27 -10.07
CA GLY A 53 -0.84 7.46 -9.36
C GLY A 53 -1.02 6.42 -8.25
N ASP A 54 -1.77 6.77 -7.19
CA ASP A 54 -2.02 5.86 -6.06
C ASP A 54 -2.70 4.55 -6.52
N GLU A 55 -3.56 4.59 -7.54
CA GLU A 55 -4.19 3.40 -8.11
C GLU A 55 -3.18 2.44 -8.73
N ALA A 56 -2.20 2.96 -9.49
CA ALA A 56 -1.17 2.14 -10.12
C ALA A 56 -0.26 1.49 -9.07
N VAL A 57 0.10 2.25 -8.03
CA VAL A 57 0.89 1.73 -6.91
C VAL A 57 0.10 0.67 -6.13
N LEU A 58 -1.22 0.84 -5.96
CA LEU A 58 -2.05 -0.17 -5.32
C LEU A 58 -2.18 -1.45 -6.15
N GLU A 59 -2.25 -1.36 -7.49
CA GLU A 59 -2.22 -2.55 -8.37
C GLU A 59 -0.91 -3.35 -8.22
N ASP A 60 0.23 -2.67 -8.11
CA ASP A 60 1.52 -3.32 -7.84
C ASP A 60 1.54 -4.03 -6.47
N ILE A 61 0.94 -3.40 -5.45
CA ILE A 61 0.76 -3.99 -4.11
C ILE A 61 -0.14 -5.23 -4.17
N GLU A 62 -1.25 -5.19 -4.92
CA GLU A 62 -2.16 -6.32 -5.11
C GLU A 62 -1.44 -7.51 -5.77
N GLU A 63 -0.65 -7.25 -6.81
CA GLU A 63 0.13 -8.27 -7.49
C GLU A 63 1.22 -8.87 -6.57
N LEU A 64 1.85 -8.05 -5.72
CA LEU A 64 2.78 -8.53 -4.70
C LEU A 64 2.09 -9.44 -3.67
N LEU A 65 0.93 -9.02 -3.15
CA LEU A 65 0.15 -9.79 -2.17
C LEU A 65 -0.35 -11.13 -2.77
N LYS A 66 -0.78 -11.10 -4.04
CA LYS A 66 -1.16 -12.30 -4.79
C LYS A 66 0.00 -13.29 -4.92
N ARG A 67 1.22 -12.81 -5.22
CA ARG A 67 2.42 -13.67 -5.26
C ARG A 67 2.77 -14.26 -3.90
N LYS A 68 2.48 -13.52 -2.82
CA LYS A 68 2.60 -14.01 -1.44
C LYS A 68 1.46 -14.96 -1.02
N LYS A 69 0.45 -15.17 -1.88
CA LYS A 69 -0.76 -15.96 -1.60
C LYS A 69 -1.56 -15.44 -0.40
N VAL A 70 -1.57 -14.13 -0.22
CA VAL A 70 -2.42 -13.46 0.76
C VAL A 70 -3.81 -13.34 0.17
N GLY A 71 -4.81 -13.91 0.85
CA GLY A 71 -6.22 -13.71 0.50
C GLY A 71 -6.65 -12.31 0.91
N ILE A 72 -7.13 -11.53 -0.05
CA ILE A 72 -7.81 -10.25 0.18
C ILE A 72 -9.27 -10.54 -0.16
N ASP A 73 -9.99 -11.11 0.78
CA ASP A 73 -11.41 -11.41 0.65
C ASP A 73 -12.22 -10.36 1.44
N ASP A 74 -13.42 -10.03 0.94
CA ASP A 74 -14.45 -9.29 1.68
C ASP A 74 -14.99 -10.12 2.87
#